data_AF-A0A9E0F2J1-F1
#
_entry.id   AF-A0A9E0F2J1-F1
#
_cell.length_a   1.000
_cell.length_b   1.000
_cell.length_c   1.000
_cell.angle_alpha   90.00
_cell.angle_beta   90.00
_cell.angle_gamma   90.00
#
_symmetry.space_group_name_H-M   'P 1'
#
loop_
_entity.id
_entity.type
_entity.pdbx_description
1 polymer ?
#
loop_
_entity_poly.entity_id
_entity_poly.type
_entity_poly.pdbx_seq_one_letter_code
_entity_poly.pdbx_strand_id
1 'polypeptide(L)' 'EQRLKLRNPIYSETAAYGHMGRTPETVTKTFSAPGGLTKTVEVELFTWEKLDFVDQVKTAFGI' A
#
# COMPACT_ATOMS: atom_id res chain seq x y z
N GLU A 1 -11.85 3.43 -0.70
CA GLU A 1 -10.88 2.33 -0.44
C GLU A 1 -10.12 1.88 -1.69
N GLN A 2 -10.74 1.80 -2.87
CA GLN A 2 -10.16 1.15 -4.05
C GLN A 2 -8.86 1.80 -4.56
N ARG A 3 -8.80 3.14 -4.62
CA ARG A 3 -7.60 3.89 -5.04
C ARG A 3 -6.35 3.50 -4.25
N LEU A 4 -6.49 3.39 -2.93
CA LEU A 4 -5.41 3.05 -2.01
C LEU A 4 -5.18 1.53 -1.89
N LYS A 5 -5.99 0.70 -2.55
CA LYS A 5 -5.87 -0.77 -2.56
C LYS A 5 -5.86 -1.40 -1.15
N LEU A 6 -6.65 -0.85 -0.22
CA LEU A 6 -6.62 -1.23 1.21
C LEU A 6 -7.07 -2.66 1.52
N ARG A 7 -7.63 -3.40 0.56
CA ARG A 7 -7.99 -4.81 0.74
C ARG A 7 -6.82 -5.78 0.52
N ASN A 8 -5.63 -5.26 0.21
CA ASN A 8 -4.41 -6.04 0.08
C ASN A 8 -3.76 -6.30 1.45
N PRO A 9 -2.99 -7.40 1.61
CA PRO A 9 -2.34 -7.75 2.87
C PRO A 9 -1.08 -6.89 3.15
N ILE A 10 -1.28 -5.61 3.49
CA ILE A 10 -0.24 -4.56 3.59
C ILE A 10 0.04 -4.06 5.02
N TYR A 11 -0.62 -4.62 6.03
CA TYR A 11 -0.63 -4.02 7.38
C TYR A 11 0.52 -4.46 8.29
N SER A 12 1.18 -5.58 7.99
CA SER A 12 2.26 -6.12 8.83
C SER A 12 3.40 -5.11 9.00
N GLU A 13 3.77 -4.44 7.92
CA GLU A 13 4.86 -3.47 7.87
C GLU A 13 4.49 -2.16 8.60
N THR A 14 3.21 -1.87 8.72
CA THR A 14 2.71 -0.68 9.44
C THR A 14 2.71 -0.85 10.96
N ALA A 15 2.79 -2.10 11.45
CA ALA A 15 2.73 -2.42 12.88
C ALA A 15 4.00 -2.04 13.64
N ALA A 16 5.07 -1.65 12.93
CA ALA A 16 6.33 -1.20 13.52
C ALA A 16 6.81 0.09 12.84
N TYR A 17 7.48 0.94 13.63
CA TYR A 17 8.10 2.20 13.17
C TYR A 17 7.13 3.23 12.57
N GLY A 18 5.83 3.14 12.92
CA GLY A 18 4.81 4.11 12.56
C GLY A 18 4.14 3.86 11.20
N HIS A 19 2.93 4.42 11.07
CA HIS A 19 2.08 4.28 9.89
C HIS A 19 2.35 5.34 8.80
N MET A 20 3.00 6.45 9.17
CA MET A 20 3.13 7.65 8.34
C MET A 20 4.60 8.05 8.14
N GLY A 21 4.87 8.78 7.06
CA GLY A 21 6.21 9.29 6.72
C GLY A 21 7.14 8.25 6.12
N ARG A 22 6.58 7.14 5.61
CA ARG A 22 7.34 6.06 4.97
C ARG A 22 7.20 6.13 3.45
N THR A 23 8.26 5.82 2.73
CA THR A 23 8.24 5.77 1.27
C THR A 23 7.36 4.61 0.79
N PRO A 24 6.39 4.84 -0.12
CA PRO A 24 5.64 3.77 -0.77
C PRO A 24 6.58 2.82 -1.52
N GLU A 25 6.34 1.51 -1.41
CA GLU A 25 7.16 0.49 -2.07
C GLU A 25 6.32 -0.69 -2.54
N THR A 26 6.71 -1.31 -3.65
CA THR A 26 6.10 -2.54 -4.16
C THR A 26 6.91 -3.73 -3.69
N VAL A 27 6.27 -4.68 -3.04
CA VAL A 27 6.91 -5.88 -2.50
C VAL A 27 6.14 -7.14 -2.88
N THR A 28 6.85 -8.25 -2.98
CA THR A 28 6.27 -9.58 -3.19
C THR A 28 6.18 -10.30 -1.85
N LYS A 29 4.97 -10.73 -1.48
CA LYS A 29 4.71 -11.44 -0.21
C LYS A 29 4.23 -12.86 -0.49
N THR A 30 4.79 -13.81 0.24
CA THR A 30 4.39 -15.22 0.17
C THR A 30 3.71 -15.62 1.48
N PHE A 31 2.46 -16.08 1.37
CA PHE A 31 1.67 -16.56 2.49
C PHE A 31 1.59 -18.08 2.43
N SER A 32 1.79 -18.76 3.55
CA SER A 32 1.72 -20.22 3.65
C SER A 32 0.61 -20.63 4.60
N ALA A 33 -0.24 -21.56 4.17
CA ALA A 33 -1.29 -22.15 4.99
C ALA A 33 -0.83 -23.49 5.61
N PRO A 34 -1.43 -23.90 6.75
CA PRO A 34 -1.28 -25.27 7.24
C PRO A 34 -1.71 -26.26 6.15
N GLY A 35 -0.83 -27.20 5.77
CA GLY A 35 -1.05 -28.12 4.65
C GLY A 35 -0.21 -27.84 3.40
N GLY A 36 0.69 -26.85 3.44
CA GLY A 36 1.71 -26.63 2.40
C GLY A 36 1.26 -25.79 1.20
N LEU A 37 0.02 -25.30 1.21
CA LEU A 37 -0.46 -24.35 0.20
C LEU A 37 0.23 -23.01 0.41
N THR A 38 0.91 -22.53 -0.64
CA THR A 38 1.53 -21.20 -0.65
C THR A 38 0.83 -20.30 -1.67
N LYS A 39 0.76 -19.02 -1.36
CA LYS A 39 0.23 -17.98 -2.26
C LYS A 39 1.18 -16.79 -2.26
N THR A 40 1.68 -16.46 -3.44
CA THR A 40 2.51 -15.28 -3.67
C THR A 40 1.66 -14.15 -4.23
N VAL A 41 1.78 -12.95 -3.67
CA VAL A 41 1.04 -11.76 -4.07
C VAL A 41 1.97 -10.56 -4.08
N GLU A 42 1.97 -9.81 -5.17
CA GLU A 42 2.61 -8.49 -5.25
C GLU A 42 1.66 -7.44 -4.66
N VAL A 43 2.17 -6.63 -3.73
CA VAL A 43 1.41 -5.58 -3.05
C VAL A 43 2.20 -4.28 -2.99
N GLU A 44 1.48 -3.16 -3.00
CA GLU A 44 2.04 -1.82 -2.83
C GLU A 44 1.78 -1.36 -1.39
N LEU A 45 2.84 -1.08 -0.64
CA LEU A 45 2.79 -0.62 0.75
C LEU A 45 2.67 0.91 0.82
N PHE A 46 2.14 1.41 1.94
CA PHE A 46 2.04 2.85 2.25
C PHE A 46 1.42 3.70 1.13
N THR A 47 0.41 3.17 0.43
CA THR A 47 -0.22 3.84 -0.73
C THR A 47 -0.81 5.21 -0.42
N TRP A 48 -1.12 5.51 0.84
CA TRP A 48 -1.61 6.82 1.30
C TRP A 48 -0.53 7.91 1.33
N GLU A 49 0.75 7.55 1.33
CA GLU A 49 1.88 8.49 1.28
C GLU A 49 2.16 9.00 -0.15
N LYS A 50 1.49 8.45 -1.17
CA LYS A 50 1.69 8.85 -2.56
C LYS A 50 1.12 10.24 -2.85
N LEU A 51 1.90 11.02 -3.59
CA LEU A 51 1.52 12.36 -4.08
C LEU A 51 0.92 12.33 -5.50
N ASP A 52 0.44 11.16 -5.94
CA ASP A 52 -0.10 10.94 -7.29
C ASP A 52 -1.42 11.67 -7.59
N PHE A 53 -1.98 12.34 -6.58
CA PHE A 53 -3.21 13.12 -6.71
C PHE A 53 -3.00 14.63 -6.63
N VAL A 54 -1.75 15.11 -6.43
CA VAL A 54 -1.45 16.53 -6.23
C VAL A 54 -1.94 17.37 -7.41
N ASP A 55 -1.67 16.96 -8.65
CA ASP A 55 -2.04 17.74 -9.84
C ASP A 55 -3.55 17.82 -10.04
N GLN A 56 -4.29 16.75 -9.68
CA GLN A 56 -5.75 16.76 -9.74
C GLN A 56 -6.35 17.73 -8.73
N VAL A 57 -5.76 17.78 -7.51
CA VAL A 57 -6.16 18.76 -6.49
C VAL A 57 -5.87 20.17 -6.99
N LYS A 58 -4.65 20.43 -7.47
CA LYS A 58 -4.26 21.74 -8.02
C LYS A 58 -5.23 22.23 -9.10
N THR A 59 -5.53 21.34 -10.06
CA THR A 59 -6.49 21.60 -11.14
C THR A 59 -7.87 21.98 -10.60
N ALA A 60 -8.38 21.26 -9.59
CA ALA A 60 -9.70 21.52 -9.02
C ALA A 60 -9.80 22.90 -8.33
N PHE A 61 -8.68 23.44 -7.83
CA PHE A 61 -8.62 24.73 -7.16
C PHE A 61 -8.03 25.85 -8.04
N GLY A 62 -7.62 25.55 -9.28
CA GLY A 62 -7.05 26.53 -10.21
C GLY A 62 -5.68 27.06 -9.80
N ILE A 63 -4.86 26.23 -9.14
CA ILE A 63 -3.49 26.56 -8.70
C ILE A 63 -2.43 25.71 -9.40
#